data_AF-A0A429YYL3-F1
#
_entry.id   AF-A0A429YYL3-F1
#
_cell.length_a   1.000
_cell.length_b   1.000
_cell.length_c   1.000
_cell.angle_alpha   90.00
_cell.angle_beta   90.00
_cell.angle_gamma   90.00
#
_symmetry.space_group_name_H-M   'P 1'
#
loop_
_entity.id
_entity.type
_entity.pdbx_description
1 polymer ?
#
loop_
_entity_poly.entity_id
_entity_poly.type
_entity_poly.pdbx_seq_one_letter_code
_entity_poly.pdbx_strand_id
1 'polypeptide(L)'
;MSELRTSFTAIAFLALAGTVPALADDDRCRVGNTGWMSIAAASEKARAAGYTAFEIERDDGCYEIKGTRRGGGWVKLKMHPSTGDIVRVSDRSRGDDDDRYDDDDDRYDDDDDRFDD
;
A
#
# COMPACT_ATOMS: atom_id res chain seq x y z
N MET A 1 -18.06 -43.08 -49.29
CA MET A 1 -17.33 -43.91 -48.32
C MET A 1 -16.13 -43.08 -47.90
N SER A 2 -16.05 -42.45 -46.73
CA SER A 2 -16.78 -42.62 -45.49
C SER A 2 -16.81 -41.30 -44.72
N GLU A 3 -17.94 -41.04 -44.07
CA GLU A 3 -18.18 -39.99 -43.09
C GLU A 3 -17.34 -40.27 -41.84
N LEU A 4 -16.49 -39.33 -41.39
CA LEU A 4 -15.90 -39.42 -40.05
C LEU A 4 -16.72 -38.57 -39.09
N ARG A 5 -17.50 -39.31 -38.30
CA ARG A 5 -18.39 -38.88 -37.23
C ARG A 5 -17.72 -37.90 -36.27
N THR A 6 -18.38 -36.77 -36.09
CA THR A 6 -18.09 -35.73 -35.09
C THR A 6 -18.18 -36.33 -33.69
N SER A 7 -17.03 -36.69 -33.12
CA SER A 7 -16.92 -37.07 -31.72
C SER A 7 -16.91 -35.80 -30.87
N PHE A 8 -18.06 -35.45 -30.29
CA PHE A 8 -18.16 -34.41 -29.27
C PHE A 8 -17.50 -34.91 -27.98
N THR A 9 -16.21 -34.62 -27.79
CA THR A 9 -15.53 -34.83 -26.52
C THR A 9 -16.00 -33.77 -25.55
N ALA A 10 -16.87 -34.17 -24.61
CA ALA A 10 -17.29 -33.34 -23.49
C ALA A 10 -16.07 -33.00 -22.63
N ILE A 11 -15.58 -31.76 -22.72
CA ILE A 11 -14.59 -31.23 -21.79
C ILE A 11 -15.34 -30.93 -20.50
N ALA A 12 -15.16 -31.80 -19.50
CA ALA A 12 -15.63 -31.57 -18.15
C ALA A 12 -14.89 -30.34 -17.59
N PHE A 13 -15.60 -29.22 -17.47
CA PHE A 13 -15.13 -28.06 -16.72
C PHE A 13 -15.12 -28.41 -15.24
N LEU A 14 -13.94 -28.78 -14.73
CA LEU A 14 -13.70 -28.86 -13.30
C LEU A 14 -13.70 -27.40 -12.78
N ALA A 15 -14.84 -26.95 -12.26
CA ALA A 15 -14.93 -25.69 -11.55
C ALA A 15 -14.17 -25.84 -10.21
N LEU A 16 -12.90 -25.47 -10.20
CA LEU A 16 -12.22 -25.16 -8.94
C LEU A 16 -12.88 -23.91 -8.38
N ALA A 17 -13.83 -24.10 -7.46
CA ALA A 17 -14.25 -23.07 -6.54
C ALA A 17 -13.09 -22.80 -5.58
N GLY A 18 -12.08 -22.07 -6.08
CA GLY A 18 -11.11 -21.42 -5.22
C GLY A 18 -11.86 -20.40 -4.40
N THR A 19 -11.87 -20.58 -3.08
CA THR A 19 -12.23 -19.52 -2.15
C THR A 19 -11.22 -18.39 -2.36
N VAL A 20 -11.56 -17.41 -3.19
CA VAL A 20 -10.86 -16.13 -3.20
C VAL A 20 -11.16 -15.50 -1.84
N PRO A 21 -10.16 -15.32 -0.95
CA PRO A 21 -10.38 -14.52 0.23
C PRO A 21 -10.85 -13.14 -0.25
N ALA A 22 -11.98 -12.68 0.26
CA ALA A 22 -12.40 -11.30 0.10
C ALA A 22 -11.39 -10.44 0.89
N LEU A 23 -10.36 -9.94 0.21
CA LEU A 23 -9.38 -9.04 0.82
C LEU A 23 -10.05 -7.69 1.05
N ALA A 24 -10.48 -7.45 2.28
CA ALA A 24 -10.51 -6.12 2.86
C ALA A 24 -9.24 -6.00 3.73
N ASP A 25 -8.11 -5.64 3.13
CA ASP A 25 -6.83 -5.46 3.83
C ASP A 25 -6.02 -4.35 3.13
N ASP A 26 -6.48 -3.10 3.23
CA ASP A 26 -5.76 -1.94 2.69
C ASP A 26 -4.38 -1.80 3.37
N ASP A 27 -3.31 -1.63 2.60
CA ASP A 27 -2.03 -1.05 3.03
C ASP A 27 -1.13 -1.81 4.04
N ARG A 28 -1.21 -3.13 4.19
CA ARG A 28 -0.39 -3.81 5.21
C ARG A 28 1.04 -4.07 4.74
N CYS A 29 2.00 -3.25 5.17
CA CYS A 29 3.30 -3.82 5.54
C CYS A 29 3.33 -4.03 7.05
N ARG A 30 3.73 -5.23 7.48
CA ARG A 30 4.13 -5.54 8.85
C ARG A 30 5.06 -6.75 8.78
N VAL A 31 6.23 -6.53 8.20
CA VAL A 31 7.32 -7.50 8.13
C VAL A 31 8.26 -7.20 9.31
N GLY A 32 8.82 -8.23 9.95
CA GLY A 32 9.78 -8.04 11.04
C GLY A 32 11.00 -7.21 10.58
N ASN A 33 11.79 -6.67 11.53
CA ASN A 33 12.96 -5.84 11.23
C ASN A 33 14.10 -6.57 10.49
N THR A 34 13.92 -7.84 10.12
CA THR A 34 14.90 -8.68 9.42
C THR A 34 14.48 -8.89 7.95
N GLY A 35 15.44 -9.02 7.04
CA GLY A 35 15.14 -9.31 5.62
C GLY A 35 14.72 -8.11 4.78
N TRP A 36 14.96 -6.88 5.26
CA TRP A 36 14.80 -5.66 4.46
C TRP A 36 15.93 -5.56 3.44
N MET A 37 15.57 -5.24 2.19
CA MET A 37 16.58 -4.85 1.19
C MET A 37 17.29 -3.56 1.61
N SER A 38 18.39 -3.23 0.94
CA SER A 38 19.06 -1.95 1.19
C SER A 38 18.22 -0.79 0.65
N ILE A 39 18.41 0.42 1.19
CA ILE A 39 17.79 1.64 0.64
C ILE A 39 18.16 1.82 -0.84
N ALA A 40 19.40 1.49 -1.22
CA ALA A 40 19.85 1.53 -2.60
C ALA A 40 19.03 0.57 -3.50
N ALA A 41 18.76 -0.65 -3.03
CA ALA A 41 17.93 -1.61 -3.76
C ALA A 41 16.47 -1.14 -3.88
N ALA A 42 15.91 -0.56 -2.81
CA ALA A 42 14.57 0.03 -2.85
C ALA A 42 14.49 1.20 -3.85
N SER A 43 15.51 2.06 -3.87
CA SER A 43 15.64 3.16 -4.84
C SER A 43 15.70 2.65 -6.28
N GLU A 44 16.48 1.60 -6.53
CA GLU A 44 16.58 0.99 -7.86
C GLU A 44 15.25 0.37 -8.31
N LYS A 45 14.53 -0.30 -7.40
CA LYS A 45 13.18 -0.84 -7.66
C LYS A 45 12.19 0.27 -7.99
N ALA A 46 12.19 1.37 -7.23
CA ALA A 46 11.34 2.52 -7.50
C ALA A 46 11.66 3.15 -8.87
N ARG A 47 12.95 3.29 -9.20
CA ARG A 47 13.41 3.76 -10.51
C ARG A 47 12.98 2.85 -11.65
N ALA A 48 13.11 1.54 -11.48
CA ALA A 48 12.67 0.55 -12.46
C ALA A 48 11.15 0.62 -12.68
N ALA A 49 10.38 0.97 -11.65
CA ALA A 49 8.94 1.23 -11.73
C ALA A 49 8.58 2.61 -12.31
N GLY A 50 9.56 3.43 -12.69
CA GLY A 50 9.34 4.73 -13.35
C GLY A 50 9.19 5.92 -12.40
N TYR A 51 9.63 5.77 -11.15
CA TYR A 51 9.63 6.83 -10.14
C TYR A 51 11.04 7.30 -9.81
N THR A 52 11.20 8.61 -9.61
CA THR A 52 12.45 9.18 -9.11
C THR A 52 12.30 9.47 -7.62
N ALA A 53 12.93 8.66 -6.78
CA ALA A 53 12.94 8.85 -5.34
C ALA A 53 13.89 9.98 -4.92
N PHE A 54 13.47 10.80 -3.97
CA PHE A 54 14.35 11.76 -3.28
C PHE A 54 14.43 11.48 -1.77
N GLU A 55 13.49 10.72 -1.21
CA GLU A 55 13.45 10.33 0.19
C GLU A 55 12.91 8.91 0.30
N ILE A 56 13.53 8.09 1.15
CA ILE A 56 13.17 6.70 1.39
C ILE A 56 13.30 6.43 2.88
N GLU A 57 12.19 6.11 3.54
CA GLU A 57 12.09 5.88 4.98
C GLU A 57 11.58 4.47 5.26
N ARG A 58 11.90 3.95 6.44
CA ARG A 58 11.33 2.69 6.93
C ARG A 58 10.24 3.05 7.92
N ASP A 59 8.99 2.77 7.58
CA ASP A 59 7.84 3.15 8.41
C ASP A 59 6.71 2.13 8.26
N ASP A 60 6.02 1.84 9.36
CA ASP A 60 4.94 0.85 9.43
C ASP A 60 5.29 -0.47 8.73
N GLY A 61 6.50 -0.98 8.89
CA GLY A 61 6.94 -2.21 8.21
C GLY A 61 7.13 -2.10 6.69
N CYS A 62 6.92 -0.93 6.08
CA CYS A 62 7.10 -0.61 4.66
C CYS A 62 8.36 0.24 4.43
N TYR A 63 8.82 0.27 3.19
CA TYR A 63 9.49 1.46 2.68
C TYR A 63 8.45 2.53 2.29
N GLU A 64 8.53 3.71 2.88
CA GLU A 64 7.87 4.91 2.40
C GLU A 64 8.81 5.64 1.44
N ILE A 65 8.38 5.90 0.21
CA ILE A 65 9.21 6.53 -0.82
C ILE A 65 8.51 7.78 -1.34
N LYS A 66 9.12 8.95 -1.13
CA LYS A 66 8.66 10.21 -1.71
C LYS A 66 9.47 10.51 -2.97
N GLY A 67 8.76 10.87 -4.04
CA GLY A 67 9.38 10.99 -5.35
C GLY A 67 8.54 11.72 -6.38
N THR A 68 8.93 11.56 -7.64
CA THR A 68 8.19 12.05 -8.81
C THR A 68 7.90 10.93 -9.80
N ARG A 69 6.77 11.05 -10.53
CA ARG A 69 6.44 10.13 -11.63
C ARG A 69 7.12 10.58 -12.92
N ARG A 70 7.16 9.69 -13.92
CA ARG A 70 7.57 10.06 -15.29
C ARG A 70 6.63 11.13 -15.85
N GLY A 71 7.18 12.31 -16.12
CA GLY A 71 6.40 13.50 -16.55
C GLY A 71 6.17 14.53 -15.45
N GLY A 72 6.68 14.29 -14.25
CA GLY A 72 6.50 15.18 -13.09
C GLY A 72 5.33 14.75 -12.22
N GLY A 73 4.98 15.61 -11.26
CA GLY A 73 3.96 15.30 -10.25
C GLY A 73 4.53 14.49 -9.10
N TRP A 74 4.26 14.94 -7.88
CA TRP A 74 4.73 14.30 -6.67
C TRP A 74 3.95 13.01 -6.37
N VAL A 75 4.65 12.04 -5.79
CA VAL A 75 4.10 10.76 -5.37
C VAL A 75 4.69 10.31 -4.04
N LYS A 76 3.87 9.62 -3.24
CA LYS A 76 4.27 8.79 -2.11
C LYS A 76 3.97 7.33 -2.44
N LEU A 77 4.95 6.46 -2.24
CA LEU A 77 4.82 5.02 -2.47
C LEU A 77 5.00 4.30 -1.14
N LYS A 78 4.17 3.30 -0.85
CA LYS A 78 4.50 2.27 0.13
C LYS A 78 5.01 1.04 -0.62
N MET A 79 6.18 0.53 -0.25
CA MET A 79 6.87 -0.60 -0.89
C MET A 79 7.18 -1.71 0.12
N HIS A 80 6.92 -2.96 -0.26
CA HIS A 80 7.25 -4.12 0.55
C HIS A 80 8.78 -4.29 0.67
N PRO A 81 9.34 -4.40 1.89
CA PRO A 81 10.78 -4.28 2.11
C PRO A 81 11.62 -5.46 1.61
N SER A 82 11.04 -6.64 1.41
CA SER A 82 11.77 -7.82 0.89
C SER A 82 11.61 -8.04 -0.62
N THR A 83 10.40 -7.86 -1.18
CA THR A 83 10.11 -8.13 -2.59
C THR A 83 10.31 -6.90 -3.48
N GLY A 84 10.10 -5.70 -2.92
CA GLY A 84 10.10 -4.44 -3.66
C GLY A 84 8.78 -4.15 -4.36
N ASP A 85 7.71 -4.89 -4.02
CA ASP A 85 6.38 -4.65 -4.57
C ASP A 85 5.83 -3.34 -4.05
N ILE A 86 5.29 -2.51 -4.93
CA ILE A 86 4.62 -1.27 -4.56
C ILE A 86 3.19 -1.62 -4.15
N VAL A 87 2.88 -1.44 -2.87
CA VAL A 87 1.58 -1.81 -2.29
C VAL A 87 0.61 -0.64 -2.25
N ARG A 88 1.11 0.61 -2.20
CA ARG A 88 0.28 1.83 -2.25
C ARG A 88 0.97 2.92 -3.06
N VAL A 89 0.18 3.72 -3.77
CA VAL A 89 0.62 4.92 -4.50
C VAL A 89 -0.36 6.05 -4.19
N SER A 90 0.08 7.11 -3.53
CA SER A 90 -0.72 8.32 -3.29
C SER A 90 -0.08 9.55 -3.93
N ASP A 91 -0.89 10.55 -4.28
CA ASP A 91 -0.41 11.86 -4.74
C ASP A 91 -0.57 12.91 -3.62
N ARG A 92 0.01 14.10 -3.83
CA ARG A 92 -0.01 15.21 -2.85
C ARG A 92 -1.28 16.06 -2.96
N SER A 93 -2.08 15.89 -4.01
CA SER A 93 -3.22 16.74 -4.34
C SER A 93 -4.53 16.21 -3.78
N ARG A 94 -4.60 14.90 -3.52
CA ARG A 94 -5.60 14.27 -2.70
C ARG A 94 -5.04 14.26 -1.28
N GLY A 95 -5.51 15.17 -0.44
CA GLY A 95 -5.23 15.19 0.99
C GLY A 95 -5.84 13.95 1.65
N ASP A 96 -5.27 12.78 1.35
CA ASP A 96 -5.49 11.58 2.16
C ASP A 96 -4.57 11.74 3.37
N ASP A 97 -4.99 12.64 4.25
CA ASP A 97 -4.49 12.88 5.61
C ASP A 97 -4.63 11.55 6.37
N ASP A 98 -3.56 10.74 6.38
CA ASP A 98 -3.43 9.58 7.27
C ASP A 98 -2.72 9.92 8.59
N ASP A 99 -2.57 11.20 8.89
CA ASP A 99 -2.26 11.77 10.20
C ASP A 99 -3.54 12.33 10.85
N ARG A 100 -4.50 11.45 11.15
CA ARG A 100 -5.30 11.63 12.37
C ARG A 100 -4.37 11.39 13.56
N TYR A 101 -3.53 12.37 13.85
CA TYR A 101 -3.30 12.70 15.25
C TYR A 101 -4.65 13.21 15.74
N ASP A 102 -5.38 12.36 16.45
CA ASP A 102 -6.45 12.81 17.32
C ASP A 102 -5.76 13.65 18.43
N ASP A 103 -5.43 14.90 18.09
CA ASP A 103 -5.26 15.99 19.05
C ASP A 103 -6.65 16.26 19.65
N ASP A 104 -7.06 15.39 20.58
CA ASP A 104 -8.00 15.75 21.63
C ASP A 104 -7.18 16.30 22.81
N ASP A 105 -6.52 17.45 22.61
CA ASP A 105 -5.83 18.21 23.65
C ASP A 105 -6.37 19.66 23.68
N ASP A 106 -7.65 19.78 24.07
CA ASP A 106 -8.24 21.03 24.53
C ASP A 106 -9.34 20.79 25.57
N ARG A 107 -8.95 20.18 26.71
CA ARG A 107 -9.57 20.54 28.00
C ARG A 107 -8.72 21.61 28.69
N TYR A 108 -8.81 22.84 28.20
CA TYR A 108 -8.74 24.00 29.08
C TYR A 108 -10.14 24.16 29.72
N ASP A 109 -10.41 23.38 30.76
CA ASP A 109 -11.52 23.64 31.66
C ASP A 109 -11.10 24.85 32.54
N ASP A 110 -11.33 26.06 32.03
CA ASP A 110 -11.52 27.25 32.87
C ASP A 110 -12.86 27.08 33.62
N ASP A 111 -12.85 26.28 34.69
CA ASP A 111 -13.91 26.29 35.69
C ASP A 111 -13.63 27.39 36.71
N ASP A 112 -14.33 28.51 36.49
CA ASP A 112 -14.63 29.58 37.45
C ASP A 112 -15.30 29.00 38.72
N ASP A 113 -14.49 28.52 39.65
CA ASP A 113 -14.95 28.18 40.99
C ASP A 113 -15.07 29.46 41.84
N ARG A 114 -16.29 29.97 41.88
CA ARG A 114 -16.80 30.91 42.90
C ARG A 114 -16.34 30.52 44.29
N PHE A 115 -15.58 31.40 44.94
CA PHE A 115 -15.44 31.40 46.40
C PHE A 115 -16.39 32.45 46.98
N ASP A 116 -17.62 32.04 47.27
CA ASP A 116 -18.54 32.75 48.18
C ASP A 116 -18.35 32.16 49.59
N ASP A 117 -17.71 32.90 50.50
CA ASP A 117 -18.14 33.11 51.91
C ASP A 117 -17.38 34.30 52.54
#